data_AF-A0AA36IR30-F1
#
_entry.id   AF-A0AA36IR30-F1
#
_cell.length_a   1.000
_cell.length_b   1.000
_cell.length_c   1.000
_cell.angle_alpha   90.00
_cell.angle_beta   90.00
_cell.angle_gamma   90.00
#
_symmetry.space_group_name_H-M   'P 1'
#
loop_
_entity.id
_entity.type
_entity.pdbx_description
1 polymer ?
#
loop_
_entity_poly.entity_id
_entity_poly.type
_entity_poly.pdbx_seq_one_letter_code
_entity_poly.pdbx_strand_id
1 'polypeptide(L)'
;MNPNVTGIHGVYETDLGTTMKTGAVRGEEITVTGTVTDGMGGVLKDAVLEIWQADADGLFNAPGETRGVADPEFSGWGRAAADLQTGEYRFDTVKPGRVPWRDGRLQAPHISMWIVARGINIGLHTRLYFDDEAEANSEDPVLTRIEHQHRVPTLLAARTADGLYRFDTTKPCIICVAITGSVPTKANNPALPVTIDEQLESTHEAFEAGASIVHAHVRNADETPTSDPEKFARLKEGLEKHCPGMVIQFSTGGRSGAGTERGGMLPLRPDMASLSVGSNNFPTRVYENPPDLVDWLAAEMRKYAVKPEIEAFDASHIFQAVAMWRDGRIPDTPYIQFVMGVKNAMPVDKPVFDFYVETVKRLVPDAEWCAAGIGPGQITVNEWSVAAGGHARTGLEDNVRLDKDTLAPSNAALVRRVVDICERHERPVATWQQARQMLGLRQAA
;
A
#
# COMPACT_ATOMS: atom_id res chain seq x y z
N MET A 1 4.79 9.40 28.81
CA MET A 1 4.65 7.94 29.06
C MET A 1 3.98 7.70 30.39
N ASN A 2 3.37 6.53 30.58
CA ASN A 2 2.70 6.18 31.82
C ASN A 2 3.74 5.85 32.90
N PRO A 3 3.58 6.34 34.16
CA PRO A 3 4.61 6.21 35.20
C PRO A 3 5.08 4.77 35.42
N ASN A 4 4.17 3.82 35.62
CA ASN A 4 4.55 2.44 35.94
C ASN A 4 5.22 1.74 34.74
N VAL A 5 4.76 2.00 33.51
CA VAL A 5 5.40 1.48 32.28
C VAL A 5 6.87 1.93 32.16
N THR A 6 7.20 3.12 32.65
CA THR A 6 8.59 3.65 32.64
C THR A 6 9.40 3.32 33.89
N GLY A 7 8.89 2.46 34.77
CA GLY A 7 9.57 2.08 36.02
C GLY A 7 9.49 3.12 37.15
N ILE A 8 8.65 4.15 36.99
CA ILE A 8 8.39 5.17 38.03
C ILE A 8 7.23 4.68 38.90
N HIS A 9 7.52 3.73 39.78
CA HIS A 9 6.55 3.13 40.67
C HIS A 9 6.22 4.02 41.89
N GLY A 10 5.03 3.85 42.45
CA GLY A 10 4.61 4.49 43.70
C GLY A 10 3.91 5.84 43.57
N VAL A 11 3.69 6.34 42.34
CA VAL A 11 2.86 7.53 42.08
C VAL A 11 1.39 7.15 42.00
N TYR A 12 1.06 6.13 41.19
CA TYR A 12 -0.25 5.51 41.11
C TYR A 12 -0.10 4.00 41.28
N GLU A 13 -1.05 3.35 41.96
CA GLU A 13 -1.09 1.88 42.10
C GLU A 13 -1.23 1.19 40.74
N THR A 14 -2.05 1.77 39.86
CA THR A 14 -2.17 1.39 38.46
C THR A 14 -2.19 2.67 37.63
N ASP A 15 -1.58 2.65 36.44
CA ASP A 15 -1.59 3.82 35.57
C ASP A 15 -3.03 4.23 35.20
N LEU A 16 -3.29 5.53 35.16
CA LEU A 16 -4.63 6.04 34.86
C LEU A 16 -5.05 5.63 33.44
N GLY A 17 -6.31 5.22 33.30
CA GLY A 17 -6.92 4.92 32.00
C GLY A 17 -6.59 3.53 31.45
N THR A 18 -5.92 2.66 32.22
CA THR A 18 -5.69 1.26 31.82
C THR A 18 -6.97 0.43 31.83
N THR A 19 -7.95 0.82 32.65
CA THR A 19 -9.23 0.12 32.80
C THR A 19 -10.36 1.07 32.44
N MET A 20 -11.11 0.73 31.39
CA MET A 20 -12.26 1.52 30.95
C MET A 20 -13.60 0.97 31.46
N LYS A 21 -13.60 -0.27 31.95
CA LYS A 21 -14.78 -1.02 32.38
C LYS A 21 -14.63 -1.37 33.86
N THR A 22 -15.51 -0.86 34.71
CA THR A 22 -15.49 -1.13 36.17
C THR A 22 -16.37 -2.30 36.59
N GLY A 23 -17.19 -2.80 35.67
CA GLY A 23 -18.13 -3.88 35.87
C GLY A 23 -18.66 -4.44 34.56
N ALA A 24 -19.85 -5.04 34.60
CA ALA A 24 -20.53 -5.53 33.40
C ALA A 24 -21.08 -4.36 32.59
N VAL A 25 -20.53 -4.18 31.39
CA VAL A 25 -20.90 -3.09 30.48
C VAL A 25 -21.92 -3.55 29.44
N ARG A 26 -22.71 -2.62 28.92
CA ARG A 26 -23.66 -2.86 27.84
C ARG A 26 -22.95 -2.86 26.47
N GLY A 27 -23.46 -3.68 25.55
CA GLY A 27 -22.98 -3.76 24.16
C GLY A 27 -21.91 -4.82 23.92
N GLU A 28 -21.28 -4.75 22.74
CA GLU A 28 -20.17 -5.64 22.37
C GLU A 28 -18.89 -5.15 23.06
N GLU A 29 -18.31 -5.99 23.90
CA GLU A 29 -16.95 -5.76 24.40
C GLU A 29 -15.95 -6.01 23.28
N ILE A 30 -15.03 -5.06 23.10
CA ILE A 30 -14.02 -5.13 22.05
C ILE A 30 -12.63 -4.89 22.60
N THR A 31 -11.64 -5.42 21.90
CA THR A 31 -10.25 -5.05 22.02
C THR A 31 -9.82 -4.31 20.76
N VAL A 32 -9.20 -3.15 20.92
CA VAL A 32 -8.52 -2.43 19.85
C VAL A 32 -7.01 -2.49 20.09
N THR A 33 -6.26 -3.03 19.13
CA THR A 33 -4.79 -2.96 19.12
C THR A 33 -4.27 -2.20 17.91
N GLY A 34 -2.99 -1.82 17.92
CA GLY A 34 -2.35 -1.19 16.77
C GLY A 34 -0.96 -0.66 17.07
N THR A 35 -0.32 -0.09 16.05
CA THR A 35 1.00 0.54 16.15
C THR A 35 0.99 1.97 15.64
N VAL A 36 1.83 2.82 16.25
CA VAL A 36 2.09 4.18 15.78
C VAL A 36 3.42 4.19 15.02
N THR A 37 3.45 4.70 13.79
CA THR A 37 4.70 4.84 13.02
C THR A 37 5.05 6.29 12.69
N ASP A 38 6.34 6.55 12.54
CA ASP A 38 6.84 7.82 12.02
C ASP A 38 6.73 7.91 10.48
N GLY A 39 7.07 9.09 9.93
CA GLY A 39 7.04 9.32 8.48
C GLY A 39 8.09 8.54 7.66
N MET A 40 8.93 7.76 8.35
CA MET A 40 9.90 6.82 7.80
C MET A 40 9.51 5.38 8.12
N GLY A 41 8.26 5.12 8.51
CA GLY A 41 7.74 3.77 8.76
C GLY A 41 8.26 3.09 10.05
N GLY A 42 9.06 3.78 10.88
CA GLY A 42 9.57 3.21 12.12
C GLY A 42 8.51 3.19 13.22
N VAL A 43 8.35 2.07 13.91
CA VAL A 43 7.40 1.94 15.03
C VAL A 43 7.86 2.75 16.24
N LEU A 44 6.97 3.62 16.73
CA LEU A 44 7.17 4.49 17.87
C LEU A 44 6.84 3.76 19.17
N LYS A 45 7.87 3.16 19.77
CA LYS A 45 7.77 2.45 21.06
C LYS A 45 7.59 3.37 22.27
N ASP A 46 7.73 4.68 22.08
CA ASP A 46 7.48 5.69 23.14
C ASP A 46 6.20 6.49 22.92
N ALA A 47 5.31 6.00 22.06
CA ALA A 47 3.98 6.57 21.87
C ALA A 47 3.10 6.36 23.11
N VAL A 48 2.27 7.35 23.39
CA VAL A 48 1.17 7.30 24.35
C VAL A 48 -0.08 7.73 23.60
N LEU A 49 -1.12 6.93 23.75
CA LEU A 49 -2.41 7.18 23.16
C LEU A 49 -3.43 7.38 24.28
N GLU A 50 -4.29 8.37 24.11
CA GLU A 50 -5.52 8.51 24.89
C GLU A 50 -6.70 8.36 23.95
N ILE A 51 -7.74 7.69 24.43
CA ILE A 51 -9.00 7.55 23.70
C ILE A 51 -10.15 8.13 24.48
N TRP A 52 -11.11 8.69 23.75
CA TRP A 52 -12.37 9.16 24.26
C TRP A 52 -13.51 8.70 23.35
N GLN A 53 -14.52 8.04 23.92
CA GLN A 53 -15.63 7.46 23.15
C GLN A 53 -16.95 7.47 23.94
N ALA A 54 -18.04 7.28 23.21
CA ALA A 54 -19.34 7.00 23.78
C ALA A 54 -19.44 5.53 24.22
N ASP A 55 -20.45 5.22 25.04
CA ASP A 55 -20.88 3.85 25.31
C ASP A 55 -21.62 3.23 24.11
N ALA A 56 -22.10 2.00 24.26
CA ALA A 56 -22.83 1.27 23.21
C ALA A 56 -24.15 1.94 22.76
N ASP A 57 -24.73 2.83 23.58
CA ASP A 57 -25.94 3.59 23.26
C ASP A 57 -25.62 4.96 22.63
N GLY A 58 -24.34 5.29 22.42
CA GLY A 58 -23.91 6.56 21.85
C GLY A 58 -23.97 7.73 22.83
N LEU A 59 -23.89 7.46 24.14
CA LEU A 59 -23.86 8.43 25.22
C LEU A 59 -22.44 8.58 25.79
N PHE A 60 -21.98 9.80 25.97
CA PHE A 60 -20.67 10.04 26.60
C PHE A 60 -20.81 10.11 28.12
N ASN A 61 -19.89 9.47 28.84
CA ASN A 61 -19.76 9.64 30.29
C ASN A 61 -19.12 11.01 30.60
N ALA A 62 -19.87 12.09 30.38
CA ALA A 62 -19.42 13.46 30.55
C ALA A 62 -20.54 14.34 31.11
N PRO A 63 -20.21 15.39 31.89
CA PRO A 63 -21.20 16.35 32.39
C PRO A 63 -21.99 17.08 31.29
N GLY A 64 -21.46 17.13 30.06
CA GLY A 64 -22.10 17.76 28.91
C GLY A 64 -23.13 16.88 28.19
N GLU A 65 -23.28 15.61 28.59
CA GLU A 65 -24.29 14.72 28.01
C GLU A 65 -25.67 15.05 28.56
N THR A 66 -26.61 15.40 27.68
CA THR A 66 -27.97 15.82 28.06
C THR A 66 -29.04 14.90 27.48
N ARG A 67 -28.66 13.94 26.64
CA ARG A 67 -29.58 13.03 25.94
C ARG A 67 -29.98 11.82 26.79
N GLY A 68 -29.21 11.51 27.84
CA GLY A 68 -29.41 10.36 28.71
C GLY A 68 -28.29 10.20 29.72
N VAL A 69 -28.26 9.04 30.38
CA VAL A 69 -27.20 8.64 31.31
C VAL A 69 -26.38 7.54 30.64
N ALA A 70 -25.09 7.78 30.44
CA ALA A 70 -24.17 6.77 29.91
C ALA A 70 -24.05 5.57 30.88
N ASP A 71 -23.57 4.44 30.37
CA ASP A 71 -23.31 3.26 31.16
C ASP A 71 -22.43 3.60 32.39
N PRO A 72 -22.92 3.39 33.63
CA PRO A 72 -22.18 3.76 34.83
C PRO A 72 -20.91 2.91 35.04
N GLU A 73 -20.84 1.73 34.41
CA GLU A 73 -19.69 0.84 34.49
C GLU A 73 -18.66 1.10 33.39
N PHE A 74 -18.85 2.13 32.56
CA PHE A 74 -17.95 2.50 31.47
C PHE A 74 -17.45 3.94 31.60
N SER A 75 -16.13 4.12 31.65
CA SER A 75 -15.51 5.44 31.84
C SER A 75 -15.56 6.32 30.58
N GLY A 76 -15.63 5.73 29.39
CA GLY A 76 -15.50 6.44 28.11
C GLY A 76 -14.08 6.94 27.79
N TRP A 77 -13.13 6.84 28.72
CA TRP A 77 -11.75 7.30 28.56
C TRP A 77 -10.74 6.20 28.89
N GLY A 78 -9.76 6.05 28.00
CA GLY A 78 -8.64 5.13 28.18
C GLY A 78 -7.32 5.79 27.84
N ARG A 79 -6.23 5.27 28.42
CA ARG A 79 -4.86 5.69 28.12
C ARG A 79 -3.93 4.49 28.10
N ALA A 80 -3.22 4.34 26.99
CA ALA A 80 -2.25 3.27 26.80
C ALA A 80 -0.90 3.84 26.36
N ALA A 81 0.18 3.37 26.98
CA ALA A 81 1.51 3.50 26.40
C ALA A 81 1.71 2.33 25.43
N ALA A 82 2.43 2.59 24.33
CA ALA A 82 2.91 1.52 23.47
C ALA A 82 3.85 0.60 24.26
N ASP A 83 3.82 -0.69 23.95
CA ASP A 83 4.75 -1.66 24.51
C ASP A 83 6.20 -1.30 24.14
N LEU A 84 7.11 -1.35 25.11
CA LEU A 84 8.48 -0.89 24.92
C LEU A 84 9.32 -1.81 24.01
N GLN A 85 8.87 -3.04 23.78
CA GLN A 85 9.54 -4.00 22.91
C GLN A 85 8.91 -4.03 21.51
N THR A 86 7.59 -4.08 21.42
CA THR A 86 6.85 -4.27 20.17
C THR A 86 6.24 -2.97 19.62
N GLY A 87 6.04 -1.94 20.44
CA GLY A 87 5.37 -0.70 20.06
C GLY A 87 3.85 -0.84 19.89
N GLU A 88 3.27 -1.98 20.25
CA GLU A 88 1.82 -2.19 20.18
C GLU A 88 1.11 -1.47 21.33
N TYR A 89 0.02 -0.77 21.04
CA TYR A 89 -0.91 -0.28 22.04
C TYR A 89 -2.16 -1.18 22.11
N ARG A 90 -2.85 -1.15 23.24
CA ARG A 90 -4.06 -1.94 23.48
C ARG A 90 -5.09 -1.15 24.28
N PHE A 91 -6.36 -1.24 23.87
CA PHE A 91 -7.52 -0.79 24.63
C PHE A 91 -8.57 -1.89 24.73
N ASP A 92 -8.98 -2.20 25.95
CA ASP A 92 -10.12 -3.07 26.25
C ASP A 92 -11.33 -2.21 26.58
N THR A 93 -12.28 -2.14 25.64
CA THR A 93 -13.37 -1.16 25.63
C THR A 93 -14.69 -1.81 25.16
N VAL A 94 -15.67 -0.99 24.78
CA VAL A 94 -16.93 -1.41 24.14
C VAL A 94 -17.02 -0.80 22.74
N LYS A 95 -17.71 -1.47 21.81
CA LYS A 95 -18.03 -0.88 20.51
C LYS A 95 -18.99 0.30 20.73
N PRO A 96 -18.63 1.54 20.37
CA PRO A 96 -19.45 2.71 20.66
C PRO A 96 -20.70 2.73 19.77
N GLY A 97 -21.80 3.25 20.30
CA GLY A 97 -23.00 3.55 19.53
C GLY A 97 -22.83 4.77 18.61
N ARG A 98 -23.77 4.95 17.69
CA ARG A 98 -23.83 6.14 16.81
C ARG A 98 -24.11 7.40 17.63
N VAL A 99 -23.47 8.52 17.27
CA VAL A 99 -23.57 9.81 17.99
C VAL A 99 -24.15 10.90 17.09
N PRO A 100 -25.15 11.69 17.51
CA PRO A 100 -25.69 12.77 16.71
C PRO A 100 -24.62 13.85 16.43
N TRP A 101 -24.61 14.31 15.20
CA TRP A 101 -23.88 15.48 14.74
C TRP A 101 -24.68 16.75 14.99
N ARG A 102 -24.04 17.91 14.83
CA ARG A 102 -24.64 19.23 15.11
C ARG A 102 -25.92 19.52 14.31
N ASP A 103 -26.12 18.85 13.18
CA ASP A 103 -27.30 18.99 12.32
C ASP A 103 -28.33 17.85 12.48
N GLY A 104 -28.14 16.96 13.46
CA GLY A 104 -29.03 15.84 13.76
C GLY A 104 -28.72 14.54 13.00
N ARG A 105 -27.85 14.56 11.98
CA ARG A 105 -27.37 13.31 11.34
C ARG A 105 -26.57 12.48 12.33
N LEU A 106 -26.55 11.15 12.16
CA LEU A 106 -25.79 10.27 13.04
C LEU A 106 -24.37 10.03 12.50
N GLN A 107 -23.37 10.28 13.34
CA GLN A 107 -22.01 9.81 13.14
C GLN A 107 -21.96 8.29 13.31
N ALA A 108 -21.12 7.64 12.51
CA ALA A 108 -20.81 6.22 12.65
C ALA A 108 -20.17 5.92 14.02
N PRO A 109 -20.20 4.66 14.48
CA PRO A 109 -19.41 4.21 15.62
C PRO A 109 -17.94 4.66 15.46
N HIS A 110 -17.42 5.40 16.44
CA HIS A 110 -16.05 5.90 16.38
C HIS A 110 -15.43 6.12 17.76
N ILE A 111 -14.11 6.05 17.79
CA ILE A 111 -13.26 6.37 18.94
C ILE A 111 -12.42 7.59 18.58
N SER A 112 -12.47 8.64 19.40
CA SER A 112 -11.55 9.78 19.25
C SER A 112 -10.22 9.44 19.90
N MET A 113 -9.12 9.71 19.20
CA MET A 113 -7.78 9.37 19.66
C MET A 113 -6.90 10.62 19.73
N TRP A 114 -6.09 10.69 20.78
CA TRP A 114 -5.01 11.64 20.95
C TRP A 114 -3.69 10.88 21.06
N ILE A 115 -2.68 11.28 20.29
CA ILE A 115 -1.42 10.56 20.15
C ILE A 115 -0.26 11.51 20.45
N VAL A 116 0.62 11.11 21.34
CA VAL A 116 1.87 11.83 21.62
C VAL A 116 3.04 10.85 21.68
N ALA A 117 4.19 11.27 21.16
CA ALA A 117 5.43 10.53 21.18
C ALA A 117 6.59 11.54 21.22
N ARG A 118 7.83 11.08 21.38
CA ARG A 118 8.98 11.98 21.31
C ARG A 118 9.06 12.64 19.94
N GLY A 119 9.28 13.95 19.93
CA GLY A 119 9.28 14.75 18.70
C GLY A 119 7.89 15.26 18.26
N ILE A 120 6.81 14.79 18.90
CA ILE A 120 5.47 15.35 18.72
C ILE A 120 5.28 16.48 19.74
N ASN A 121 5.56 17.71 19.31
CA ASN A 121 5.45 18.91 20.17
C ASN A 121 4.00 19.28 20.51
N ILE A 122 3.06 18.95 19.63
CA ILE A 122 1.62 19.13 19.81
C ILE A 122 0.99 17.78 19.51
N GLY A 123 0.32 17.18 20.50
CA GLY A 123 -0.26 15.85 20.32
C GLY A 123 -1.24 15.82 19.15
N LEU A 124 -1.17 14.73 18.38
CA LEU A 124 -1.95 14.53 17.17
C LEU A 124 -3.34 14.05 17.55
N HIS A 125 -4.34 14.43 16.76
CA HIS A 125 -5.72 14.01 16.96
C HIS A 125 -6.21 13.26 15.73
N THR A 126 -6.84 12.11 15.94
CA THR A 126 -7.49 11.34 14.87
C THR A 126 -8.77 10.68 15.39
N ARG A 127 -9.51 10.04 14.49
CA ARG A 127 -10.63 9.16 14.81
C ARG A 127 -10.40 7.79 14.21
N LEU A 128 -10.76 6.78 14.98
CA LEU A 128 -10.89 5.40 14.55
C LEU A 128 -12.39 5.13 14.32
N TYR A 129 -12.72 4.58 13.17
CA TYR A 129 -14.03 4.03 12.82
C TYR A 129 -13.88 2.52 12.61
N PHE A 130 -14.96 1.78 12.38
CA PHE A 130 -14.93 0.32 12.27
C PHE A 130 -15.24 -0.11 10.84
N ASP A 131 -14.45 -1.03 10.28
CA ASP A 131 -14.60 -1.47 8.89
C ASP A 131 -15.91 -2.24 8.63
N ASP A 132 -16.43 -2.90 9.65
CA ASP A 132 -17.70 -3.63 9.64
C ASP A 132 -18.95 -2.73 9.75
N GLU A 133 -18.78 -1.40 9.86
CA GLU A 133 -19.84 -0.39 9.92
C GLU A 133 -20.03 0.34 8.57
N ALA A 134 -19.86 -0.36 7.45
CA ALA A 134 -19.81 0.24 6.10
C ALA A 134 -21.00 1.17 5.78
N GLU A 135 -22.23 0.79 6.14
CA GLU A 135 -23.43 1.60 5.93
C GLU A 135 -23.37 2.90 6.75
N ALA A 136 -23.10 2.81 8.06
CA ALA A 136 -22.99 3.98 8.93
C ALA A 136 -21.83 4.89 8.51
N ASN A 137 -20.69 4.33 8.11
CA ASN A 137 -19.53 5.07 7.61
C ASN A 137 -19.85 5.88 6.36
N SER A 138 -20.68 5.33 5.45
CA SER A 138 -21.08 6.02 4.21
C SER A 138 -21.97 7.24 4.44
N GLU A 139 -22.70 7.26 5.56
CA GLU A 139 -23.61 8.35 5.96
C GLU A 139 -22.95 9.38 6.89
N ASP A 140 -21.76 9.05 7.43
CA ASP A 140 -21.14 9.81 8.50
C ASP A 140 -20.83 11.27 8.04
N PRO A 141 -21.32 12.29 8.78
CA PRO A 141 -21.20 13.68 8.36
C PRO A 141 -19.77 14.24 8.50
N VAL A 142 -18.84 13.51 9.10
CA VAL A 142 -17.40 13.84 9.17
C VAL A 142 -16.66 13.13 8.04
N LEU A 143 -16.86 11.83 7.84
CA LEU A 143 -16.20 11.06 6.76
C LEU A 143 -16.58 11.59 5.38
N THR A 144 -17.85 11.91 5.16
CA THR A 144 -18.34 12.49 3.88
C THR A 144 -17.77 13.88 3.58
N ARG A 145 -17.14 14.54 4.55
CA ARG A 145 -16.50 15.87 4.39
C ARG A 145 -14.99 15.79 4.15
N ILE A 146 -14.39 14.60 4.22
CA ILE A 146 -12.97 14.42 3.90
C ILE A 146 -12.80 14.64 2.39
N GLU A 147 -12.03 15.66 2.00
CA GLU A 147 -11.80 15.96 0.57
C GLU A 147 -11.15 14.77 -0.15
N HIS A 148 -10.16 14.14 0.49
CA HIS A 148 -9.47 12.96 -0.01
C HIS A 148 -10.19 11.67 0.39
N GLN A 149 -11.31 11.36 -0.25
CA GLN A 149 -12.13 10.17 0.05
C GLN A 149 -11.35 8.85 0.03
N HIS A 150 -10.30 8.74 -0.80
CA HIS A 150 -9.43 7.56 -0.84
C HIS A 150 -8.64 7.32 0.46
N ARG A 151 -8.58 8.30 1.38
CA ARG A 151 -7.92 8.19 2.69
C ARG A 151 -8.87 7.75 3.81
N VAL A 152 -10.19 7.74 3.59
CA VAL A 152 -11.17 7.30 4.61
C VAL A 152 -10.83 5.92 5.18
N PRO A 153 -10.41 4.92 4.37
CA PRO A 153 -10.09 3.61 4.91
C PRO A 153 -8.87 3.56 5.84
N THR A 154 -7.98 4.57 5.82
CA THR A 154 -6.90 4.66 6.81
C THR A 154 -7.39 5.08 8.20
N LEU A 155 -8.68 5.37 8.34
CA LEU A 155 -9.36 5.65 9.61
C LEU A 155 -10.18 4.46 10.10
N LEU A 156 -10.24 3.36 9.34
CA LEU A 156 -11.02 2.18 9.69
C LEU A 156 -10.13 1.16 10.41
N ALA A 157 -10.52 0.77 11.63
CA ALA A 157 -9.96 -0.38 12.29
C ALA A 157 -10.51 -1.65 11.64
N ALA A 158 -9.60 -2.54 11.26
CA ALA A 158 -9.93 -3.81 10.63
C ALA A 158 -10.38 -4.83 11.69
N ARG A 159 -11.52 -5.48 11.49
CA ARG A 159 -11.95 -6.59 12.35
C ARG A 159 -11.10 -7.83 12.07
N THR A 160 -10.32 -8.27 13.05
CA THR A 160 -9.40 -9.42 12.89
C THR A 160 -9.96 -10.72 13.43
N ALA A 161 -10.86 -10.64 14.41
CA ALA A 161 -11.67 -11.75 14.93
C ALA A 161 -12.91 -11.18 15.65
N ASP A 162 -13.74 -12.05 16.21
CA ASP A 162 -14.88 -11.62 17.02
C ASP A 162 -14.42 -10.77 18.22
N GLY A 163 -14.89 -9.52 18.26
CA GLY A 163 -14.52 -8.53 19.27
C GLY A 163 -13.09 -8.00 19.15
N LEU A 164 -12.30 -8.36 18.14
CA LEU A 164 -10.92 -7.90 17.97
C LEU A 164 -10.79 -6.99 16.75
N TYR A 165 -10.24 -5.79 16.97
CA TYR A 165 -9.99 -4.80 15.93
C TYR A 165 -8.53 -4.35 15.95
N ARG A 166 -7.98 -4.14 14.77
CA ARG A 166 -6.62 -3.62 14.58
C ARG A 166 -6.67 -2.28 13.84
N PHE A 167 -6.06 -1.26 14.43
CA PHE A 167 -5.94 0.08 13.84
C PHE A 167 -4.47 0.48 13.80
N ASP A 168 -3.78 0.13 12.72
CA ASP A 168 -2.43 0.62 12.53
C ASP A 168 -2.44 1.99 11.85
N THR A 169 -1.52 2.84 12.28
CA THR A 169 -1.19 4.06 11.52
C THR A 169 -0.23 3.78 10.36
N THR A 170 0.17 2.51 10.16
CA THR A 170 1.10 2.10 9.11
C THR A 170 0.42 1.98 7.77
N LYS A 171 1.10 2.48 6.74
CA LYS A 171 0.70 2.32 5.35
C LYS A 171 1.05 0.91 4.86
N PRO A 172 0.07 0.08 4.43
CA PRO A 172 0.35 -1.23 3.86
C PRO A 172 1.32 -1.15 2.67
N CYS A 173 2.12 -2.19 2.48
CA CYS A 173 3.07 -2.28 1.37
C CYS A 173 2.44 -3.07 0.21
N ILE A 174 2.22 -2.39 -0.92
CA ILE A 174 1.87 -3.06 -2.18
C ILE A 174 3.10 -3.81 -2.69
N ILE A 175 2.90 -5.08 -3.07
CA ILE A 175 3.93 -5.91 -3.69
C ILE A 175 3.51 -6.17 -5.14
N CYS A 176 4.31 -5.69 -6.08
CA CYS A 176 4.21 -6.01 -7.49
C CYS A 176 5.11 -7.18 -7.85
N VAL A 177 4.57 -8.17 -8.56
CA VAL A 177 5.33 -9.28 -9.13
C VAL A 177 5.50 -9.12 -10.64
N ALA A 178 6.75 -8.94 -11.09
CA ALA A 178 7.14 -8.88 -12.50
C ALA A 178 7.57 -10.28 -12.97
N ILE A 179 6.64 -10.99 -13.60
CA ILE A 179 6.68 -12.46 -13.68
C ILE A 179 7.63 -13.02 -14.74
N THR A 180 7.85 -12.30 -15.85
CA THR A 180 8.50 -12.85 -17.05
C THR A 180 9.49 -11.88 -17.71
N GLY A 181 9.15 -10.60 -17.85
CA GLY A 181 9.96 -9.64 -18.59
C GLY A 181 10.17 -9.96 -20.06
N SER A 182 11.18 -9.33 -20.65
CA SER A 182 11.57 -9.49 -22.06
C SER A 182 12.97 -10.06 -22.28
N VAL A 183 13.77 -10.22 -21.21
CA VAL A 183 15.19 -10.60 -21.29
C VAL A 183 15.46 -12.00 -20.73
N PRO A 184 14.98 -12.39 -19.53
CA PRO A 184 15.25 -13.71 -19.00
C PRO A 184 14.70 -14.80 -19.94
N THR A 185 15.38 -15.94 -19.97
CA THR A 185 14.94 -17.18 -20.63
C THR A 185 15.01 -18.36 -19.64
N LYS A 186 14.43 -19.51 -19.99
CA LYS A 186 14.51 -20.74 -19.19
C LYS A 186 15.94 -21.24 -19.02
N ALA A 187 16.85 -20.87 -19.92
CA ALA A 187 18.28 -21.12 -19.77
C ALA A 187 18.92 -20.32 -18.61
N ASN A 188 18.36 -19.14 -18.27
CA ASN A 188 18.80 -18.38 -17.10
C ASN A 188 18.22 -18.95 -15.80
N ASN A 189 16.94 -19.34 -15.83
CA ASN A 189 16.28 -20.02 -14.74
C ASN A 189 15.07 -20.82 -15.26
N PRO A 190 15.00 -22.15 -15.03
CA PRO A 190 13.91 -22.99 -15.53
C PRO A 190 12.54 -22.63 -14.96
N ALA A 191 12.48 -21.92 -13.83
CA ALA A 191 11.24 -21.44 -13.21
C ALA A 191 10.60 -20.24 -13.94
N LEU A 192 11.25 -19.69 -14.98
CA LEU A 192 10.71 -18.57 -15.73
C LEU A 192 9.43 -18.97 -16.49
N PRO A 193 8.27 -18.36 -16.21
CA PRO A 193 7.03 -18.68 -16.91
C PRO A 193 7.01 -17.99 -18.28
N VAL A 194 6.84 -18.78 -19.34
CA VAL A 194 6.86 -18.30 -20.74
C VAL A 194 5.50 -18.50 -21.41
N THR A 195 4.89 -19.67 -21.25
CA THR A 195 3.55 -19.93 -21.81
C THR A 195 2.47 -19.26 -20.97
N ILE A 196 1.28 -19.04 -21.55
CA ILE A 196 0.16 -18.46 -20.80
C ILE A 196 -0.16 -19.30 -19.56
N ASP A 197 -0.21 -20.63 -19.68
CA ASP A 197 -0.53 -21.52 -18.55
C ASP A 197 0.53 -21.42 -17.44
N GLU A 198 1.82 -21.36 -17.79
CA GLU A 198 2.91 -21.16 -16.83
C GLU A 198 2.81 -19.77 -16.15
N GLN A 199 2.45 -18.74 -16.91
CA GLN A 199 2.27 -17.39 -16.38
C GLN A 199 1.09 -17.31 -15.41
N LEU A 200 -0.01 -18.00 -15.71
CA LEU A 200 -1.18 -18.08 -14.82
C LEU A 200 -0.82 -18.81 -13.53
N GLU A 201 -0.19 -19.98 -13.61
CA GLU A 201 0.22 -20.75 -12.43
C GLU A 201 1.22 -19.96 -11.57
N SER A 202 2.25 -19.39 -12.19
CA SER A 202 3.25 -18.61 -11.46
C SER A 202 2.68 -17.33 -10.86
N THR A 203 1.69 -16.70 -11.51
CA THR A 203 1.04 -15.51 -10.95
C THR A 203 0.12 -15.87 -9.80
N HIS A 204 -0.62 -16.98 -9.91
CA HIS A 204 -1.49 -17.47 -8.86
C HIS A 204 -0.70 -17.79 -7.58
N GLU A 205 0.42 -18.51 -7.69
CA GLU A 205 1.29 -18.78 -6.52
C GLU A 205 1.84 -17.47 -5.90
N ALA A 206 2.18 -16.48 -6.74
CA ALA A 206 2.67 -15.19 -6.27
C ALA A 206 1.57 -14.34 -5.60
N PHE A 207 0.34 -14.43 -6.10
CA PHE A 207 -0.85 -13.79 -5.53
C PHE A 207 -1.16 -14.36 -4.14
N GLU A 208 -1.19 -15.70 -4.01
CA GLU A 208 -1.35 -16.37 -2.72
C GLU A 208 -0.21 -16.04 -1.74
N ALA A 209 1.01 -15.80 -2.25
CA ALA A 209 2.15 -15.39 -1.45
C ALA A 209 2.12 -13.92 -1.00
N GLY A 210 1.19 -13.08 -1.49
CA GLY A 210 1.01 -11.70 -1.05
C GLY A 210 1.23 -10.61 -2.11
N ALA A 211 1.47 -10.96 -3.38
CA ALA A 211 1.51 -9.97 -4.45
C ALA A 211 0.10 -9.45 -4.75
N SER A 212 -0.07 -8.14 -4.86
CA SER A 212 -1.35 -7.49 -5.19
C SER A 212 -1.38 -6.89 -6.60
N ILE A 213 -0.23 -6.77 -7.26
CA ILE A 213 -0.09 -6.35 -8.66
C ILE A 213 0.72 -7.39 -9.42
N VAL A 214 0.29 -7.74 -10.63
CA VAL A 214 1.13 -8.48 -11.60
C VAL A 214 1.54 -7.54 -12.73
N HIS A 215 2.85 -7.37 -12.92
CA HIS A 215 3.45 -6.73 -14.09
C HIS A 215 3.69 -7.79 -15.17
N ALA A 216 2.95 -7.68 -16.26
CA ALA A 216 2.87 -8.71 -17.29
C ALA A 216 3.56 -8.31 -18.59
N HIS A 217 4.45 -9.18 -19.04
CA HIS A 217 4.91 -9.30 -20.41
C HIS A 217 4.41 -10.62 -20.98
N VAL A 218 4.24 -10.74 -22.30
CA VAL A 218 3.97 -12.02 -22.97
C VAL A 218 5.13 -12.41 -23.88
N ARG A 219 5.27 -13.70 -24.15
CA ARG A 219 6.34 -14.28 -24.97
C ARG A 219 5.78 -15.13 -26.11
N ASN A 220 6.62 -15.38 -27.11
CA ASN A 220 6.43 -16.44 -28.08
C ASN A 220 6.85 -17.80 -27.49
N ALA A 221 6.43 -18.88 -28.15
CA ALA A 221 6.74 -20.24 -27.71
C ALA A 221 8.25 -20.54 -27.73
N ASP A 222 9.01 -19.82 -28.56
CA ASP A 222 10.48 -19.85 -28.63
C ASP A 222 11.15 -18.90 -27.62
N GLU A 223 10.39 -18.42 -26.64
CA GLU A 223 10.80 -17.48 -25.58
C GLU A 223 11.10 -16.05 -26.07
N THR A 224 10.95 -15.74 -27.37
CA THR A 224 11.17 -14.37 -27.87
C THR A 224 10.08 -13.41 -27.37
N PRO A 225 10.41 -12.13 -27.12
CA PRO A 225 9.44 -11.17 -26.62
C PRO A 225 8.41 -10.78 -27.71
N THR A 226 7.19 -10.46 -27.30
CA THR A 226 6.13 -10.00 -28.20
C THR A 226 5.18 -9.02 -27.51
N SER A 227 4.51 -8.18 -28.30
CA SER A 227 3.45 -7.25 -27.87
C SER A 227 2.07 -7.68 -28.38
N ASP A 228 1.92 -8.95 -28.76
CA ASP A 228 0.68 -9.55 -29.28
C ASP A 228 -0.53 -9.35 -28.34
N PRO A 229 -1.54 -8.54 -28.73
CA PRO A 229 -2.72 -8.30 -27.91
C PRO A 229 -3.55 -9.55 -27.63
N GLU A 230 -3.57 -10.55 -28.53
CA GLU A 230 -4.36 -11.77 -28.29
C GLU A 230 -3.79 -12.57 -27.12
N LYS A 231 -2.47 -12.60 -26.97
CA LYS A 231 -1.81 -13.23 -25.82
C LYS A 231 -2.07 -12.48 -24.53
N PHE A 232 -2.02 -11.15 -24.56
CA PHE A 232 -2.39 -10.32 -23.40
C PHE A 232 -3.85 -10.54 -23.00
N ALA A 233 -4.76 -10.67 -23.97
CA ALA A 233 -6.18 -10.94 -23.71
C ALA A 233 -6.37 -12.29 -23.00
N ARG A 234 -5.73 -13.35 -23.52
CA ARG A 234 -5.75 -14.69 -22.90
C ARG A 234 -5.15 -14.70 -21.49
N LEU A 235 -4.03 -14.01 -21.30
CA LEU A 235 -3.41 -13.87 -19.97
C LEU A 235 -4.36 -13.17 -19.01
N LYS A 236 -4.93 -12.02 -19.41
CA LYS A 236 -5.87 -11.26 -18.59
C LYS A 236 -7.11 -12.07 -18.21
N GLU A 237 -7.73 -12.76 -19.17
CA GLU A 237 -8.89 -13.62 -18.90
C GLU A 237 -8.57 -14.69 -17.85
N GLY A 238 -7.41 -15.36 -17.98
CA GLY A 238 -6.98 -16.33 -17.00
C GLY A 238 -6.68 -15.71 -15.63
N LEU A 239 -6.04 -14.54 -15.58
CA LEU A 239 -5.73 -13.83 -14.34
C LEU A 239 -7.00 -13.39 -13.61
N GLU A 240 -8.00 -12.86 -14.32
CA GLU A 240 -9.28 -12.48 -13.73
C GLU A 240 -10.02 -13.68 -13.12
N LYS A 241 -9.86 -14.86 -13.73
CA LYS A 241 -10.45 -16.11 -13.25
C LYS A 241 -9.71 -16.71 -12.05
N HIS A 242 -8.38 -16.74 -12.09
CA HIS A 242 -7.56 -17.47 -11.13
C HIS A 242 -7.00 -16.60 -10.00
N CYS A 243 -6.89 -15.28 -10.21
CA CYS A 243 -6.41 -14.30 -9.23
C CYS A 243 -7.44 -13.17 -9.08
N PRO A 244 -8.69 -13.47 -8.69
CA PRO A 244 -9.78 -12.50 -8.69
C PRO A 244 -9.42 -11.29 -7.80
N GLY A 245 -9.54 -10.09 -8.37
CA GLY A 245 -9.22 -8.84 -7.69
C GLY A 245 -7.77 -8.37 -7.82
N MET A 246 -6.82 -9.22 -8.22
CA MET A 246 -5.44 -8.81 -8.47
C MET A 246 -5.37 -7.66 -9.49
N VAL A 247 -4.48 -6.69 -9.27
CA VAL A 247 -4.28 -5.59 -10.21
C VAL A 247 -3.45 -6.07 -11.39
N ILE A 248 -4.02 -5.97 -12.59
CA ILE A 248 -3.35 -6.42 -13.82
C ILE A 248 -2.66 -5.24 -14.48
N GLN A 249 -1.33 -5.27 -14.53
CA GLN A 249 -0.50 -4.24 -15.16
C GLN A 249 0.17 -4.78 -16.42
N PHE A 250 -0.14 -4.20 -17.58
CA PHE A 250 0.52 -4.57 -18.83
C PHE A 250 1.77 -3.76 -19.09
N SER A 251 2.82 -4.41 -19.59
CA SER A 251 4.00 -3.69 -20.03
C SER A 251 3.81 -3.05 -21.41
N THR A 252 4.20 -1.79 -21.54
CA THR A 252 4.38 -1.11 -22.85
C THR A 252 5.86 -1.03 -23.26
N GLY A 253 6.71 -1.90 -22.70
CA GLY A 253 8.16 -1.77 -22.81
C GLY A 253 8.71 -1.92 -24.23
N GLY A 254 9.64 -1.05 -24.62
CA GLY A 254 10.26 -1.03 -25.95
C GLY A 254 11.24 -2.17 -26.24
N ARG A 255 11.28 -3.25 -25.44
CA ARG A 255 11.95 -4.53 -25.78
C ARG A 255 10.98 -5.53 -26.41
N SER A 256 9.68 -5.37 -26.19
CA SER A 256 8.63 -6.30 -26.63
C SER A 256 7.93 -5.89 -27.92
N GLY A 257 8.09 -4.63 -28.34
CA GLY A 257 7.55 -4.09 -29.59
C GLY A 257 8.17 -2.73 -29.93
N ALA A 258 7.80 -2.15 -31.07
CA ALA A 258 8.30 -0.87 -31.55
C ALA A 258 7.15 0.11 -31.86
N GLY A 259 7.39 1.42 -31.66
CA GLY A 259 6.41 2.46 -31.94
C GLY A 259 5.06 2.18 -31.28
N THR A 260 3.96 2.33 -32.03
CA THR A 260 2.59 2.19 -31.54
C THR A 260 2.19 0.74 -31.21
N GLU A 261 2.92 -0.27 -31.69
CA GLU A 261 2.65 -1.67 -31.33
C GLU A 261 2.76 -1.90 -29.82
N ARG A 262 3.61 -1.10 -29.15
CA ARG A 262 3.80 -1.10 -27.69
C ARG A 262 2.54 -0.76 -26.90
N GLY A 263 1.56 -0.12 -27.52
CA GLY A 263 0.26 0.19 -26.91
C GLY A 263 -0.90 -0.66 -27.46
N GLY A 264 -0.63 -1.63 -28.34
CA GLY A 264 -1.68 -2.41 -29.02
C GLY A 264 -2.57 -3.22 -28.08
N MET A 265 -2.11 -3.51 -26.86
CA MET A 265 -2.86 -4.22 -25.82
C MET A 265 -3.69 -3.30 -24.90
N LEU A 266 -3.48 -1.97 -24.93
CA LEU A 266 -4.22 -1.02 -24.08
C LEU A 266 -5.75 -1.02 -24.29
N PRO A 267 -6.30 -1.29 -25.50
CA PRO A 267 -7.74 -1.43 -25.70
C PRO A 267 -8.39 -2.55 -24.88
N LEU A 268 -7.61 -3.50 -24.38
CA LEU A 268 -8.08 -4.57 -23.48
C LEU A 268 -8.40 -4.07 -22.06
N ARG A 269 -8.12 -2.78 -21.78
CA ARG A 269 -8.41 -2.09 -20.52
C ARG A 269 -7.86 -2.84 -19.30
N PRO A 270 -6.55 -3.13 -19.23
CA PRO A 270 -5.94 -3.58 -17.98
C PRO A 270 -6.15 -2.50 -16.90
N ASP A 271 -6.00 -2.86 -15.63
CA ASP A 271 -6.11 -1.87 -14.54
C ASP A 271 -5.02 -0.80 -14.69
N MET A 272 -3.81 -1.26 -15.03
CA MET A 272 -2.63 -0.43 -15.16
C MET A 272 -1.82 -0.78 -16.41
N ALA A 273 -0.94 0.13 -16.80
CA ALA A 273 0.12 -0.17 -17.75
C ALA A 273 1.39 0.62 -17.42
N SER A 274 2.56 0.03 -17.66
CA SER A 274 3.82 0.73 -17.44
C SER A 274 4.04 1.80 -18.52
N LEU A 275 4.58 2.95 -18.14
CA LEU A 275 4.87 4.06 -19.04
C LEU A 275 6.23 4.69 -18.70
N SER A 276 7.19 4.54 -19.60
CA SER A 276 8.45 5.29 -19.52
C SER A 276 8.26 6.66 -20.17
N VAL A 277 8.44 7.73 -19.40
CA VAL A 277 8.23 9.12 -19.87
C VAL A 277 9.52 9.79 -20.39
N GLY A 278 10.60 9.03 -20.50
CA GLY A 278 11.88 9.48 -21.00
C GLY A 278 12.75 8.33 -21.52
N SER A 279 13.86 8.67 -22.16
CA SER A 279 14.82 7.72 -22.73
C SER A 279 16.09 7.66 -21.89
N ASN A 280 16.72 6.49 -21.84
CA ASN A 280 17.97 6.27 -21.12
C ASN A 280 18.77 5.14 -21.80
N ASN A 281 20.03 4.93 -21.40
CA ASN A 281 20.81 3.80 -21.89
C ASN A 281 20.42 2.50 -21.17
N PHE A 282 20.50 1.40 -21.91
CA PHE A 282 20.37 0.02 -21.44
C PHE A 282 21.69 -0.75 -21.73
N PRO A 283 21.84 -2.01 -21.27
CA PRO A 283 23.13 -2.72 -21.32
C PRO A 283 23.80 -2.78 -22.70
N THR A 284 22.99 -2.83 -23.77
CA THR A 284 23.44 -3.07 -25.15
C THR A 284 22.80 -2.12 -26.18
N ARG A 285 21.98 -1.14 -25.75
CA ARG A 285 21.22 -0.26 -26.64
C ARG A 285 20.69 0.97 -25.90
N VAL A 286 20.18 1.96 -26.62
CA VAL A 286 19.30 2.99 -26.04
C VAL A 286 17.92 2.38 -25.79
N TYR A 287 17.33 2.71 -24.65
CA TYR A 287 15.93 2.45 -24.37
C TYR A 287 15.11 3.66 -24.81
N GLU A 288 14.67 3.61 -26.06
CA GLU A 288 14.03 4.72 -26.75
C GLU A 288 12.56 4.86 -26.36
N ASN A 289 12.23 6.02 -25.80
CA ASN A 289 10.86 6.51 -25.60
C ASN A 289 10.79 7.95 -26.14
N PRO A 290 10.65 8.11 -27.47
CA PRO A 290 10.49 9.42 -28.09
C PRO A 290 9.29 10.17 -27.52
N PRO A 291 9.34 11.51 -27.36
CA PRO A 291 8.26 12.28 -26.73
C PRO A 291 6.88 12.09 -27.36
N ASP A 292 6.81 11.97 -28.69
CA ASP A 292 5.58 11.71 -29.44
C ASP A 292 4.97 10.34 -29.11
N LEU A 293 5.80 9.31 -28.94
CA LEU A 293 5.35 8.00 -28.49
C LEU A 293 4.87 8.04 -27.03
N VAL A 294 5.57 8.76 -26.16
CA VAL A 294 5.17 8.94 -24.76
C VAL A 294 3.80 9.61 -24.67
N ASP A 295 3.59 10.69 -25.43
CA ASP A 295 2.31 11.41 -25.50
C ASP A 295 1.20 10.52 -26.07
N TRP A 296 1.50 9.72 -27.10
CA TRP A 296 0.54 8.79 -27.69
C TRP A 296 0.13 7.69 -26.71
N LEU A 297 1.08 7.06 -26.02
CA LEU A 297 0.78 6.03 -25.01
C LEU A 297 -0.05 6.60 -23.85
N ALA A 298 0.31 7.78 -23.35
CA ALA A 298 -0.46 8.46 -22.31
C ALA A 298 -1.89 8.79 -22.77
N ALA A 299 -2.06 9.21 -24.03
CA ALA A 299 -3.38 9.47 -24.61
C ALA A 299 -4.23 8.20 -24.75
N GLU A 300 -3.66 7.06 -25.19
CA GLU A 300 -4.39 5.79 -25.27
C GLU A 300 -4.72 5.25 -23.87
N MET A 301 -3.82 5.37 -22.88
CA MET A 301 -4.10 5.01 -21.48
C MET A 301 -5.28 5.83 -20.93
N ARG A 302 -5.30 7.15 -21.17
CA ARG A 302 -6.44 8.02 -20.82
C ARG A 302 -7.74 7.57 -21.47
N LYS A 303 -7.72 7.32 -22.78
CA LYS A 303 -8.88 6.89 -23.56
C LYS A 303 -9.50 5.59 -23.05
N TYR A 304 -8.68 4.66 -22.58
CA TYR A 304 -9.13 3.36 -22.07
C TYR A 304 -9.24 3.28 -20.54
N ALA A 305 -9.04 4.39 -19.83
CA ALA A 305 -9.05 4.46 -18.37
C ALA A 305 -8.08 3.45 -17.72
N VAL A 306 -6.86 3.38 -18.27
CA VAL A 306 -5.74 2.59 -17.77
C VAL A 306 -4.84 3.51 -16.96
N LYS A 307 -4.57 3.18 -15.69
CA LYS A 307 -3.69 4.00 -14.85
C LYS A 307 -2.22 3.74 -15.21
N PRO A 308 -1.41 4.77 -15.52
CA PRO A 308 0.02 4.57 -15.75
C PRO A 308 0.77 4.30 -14.46
N GLU A 309 1.65 3.29 -14.47
CA GLU A 309 2.82 3.23 -13.59
C GLU A 309 4.03 3.83 -14.31
N ILE A 310 4.63 4.87 -13.75
CA ILE A 310 5.74 5.59 -14.38
C ILE A 310 7.05 4.86 -14.10
N GLU A 311 7.69 4.38 -15.15
CA GLU A 311 8.99 3.72 -15.06
C GLU A 311 10.13 4.75 -15.09
N ALA A 312 10.53 5.22 -13.91
CA ALA A 312 11.58 6.22 -13.74
C ALA A 312 12.96 5.57 -13.65
N PHE A 313 13.60 5.42 -14.81
CA PHE A 313 14.99 4.96 -14.95
C PHE A 313 16.04 6.05 -14.64
N ASP A 314 15.63 7.32 -14.57
CA ASP A 314 16.49 8.47 -14.28
C ASP A 314 15.69 9.61 -13.64
N ALA A 315 16.37 10.57 -13.01
CA ALA A 315 15.77 11.62 -12.18
C ALA A 315 14.79 12.48 -12.98
N SER A 316 15.16 12.82 -14.23
CA SER A 316 14.33 13.65 -15.11
C SER A 316 12.97 13.01 -15.44
N HIS A 317 12.86 11.67 -15.38
CA HIS A 317 11.61 10.97 -15.63
C HIS A 317 10.58 11.27 -14.54
N ILE A 318 11.01 11.47 -13.29
CA ILE A 318 10.13 11.90 -12.19
C ILE A 318 9.57 13.29 -12.51
N PHE A 319 10.43 14.24 -12.86
CA PHE A 319 9.99 15.60 -13.21
C PHE A 319 9.06 15.62 -14.42
N GLN A 320 9.34 14.80 -15.44
CA GLN A 320 8.52 14.70 -16.64
C GLN A 320 7.12 14.13 -16.32
N ALA A 321 7.03 13.09 -15.49
CA ALA A 321 5.75 12.55 -15.05
C ALA A 321 4.92 13.59 -14.27
N VAL A 322 5.57 14.37 -13.40
CA VAL A 322 4.91 15.48 -12.70
C VAL A 322 4.43 16.55 -13.66
N ALA A 323 5.21 16.89 -14.71
CA ALA A 323 4.79 17.85 -15.73
C ALA A 323 3.57 17.35 -16.52
N MET A 324 3.59 16.09 -16.95
CA MET A 324 2.48 15.43 -17.65
C MET A 324 1.22 15.31 -16.78
N TRP A 325 1.38 15.14 -15.47
CA TRP A 325 0.26 15.16 -14.53
C TRP A 325 -0.34 16.57 -14.42
N ARG A 326 0.51 17.59 -14.22
CA ARG A 326 0.06 18.99 -14.07
C ARG A 326 -0.66 19.55 -15.31
N ASP A 327 -0.30 19.08 -16.51
CA ASP A 327 -0.95 19.49 -17.76
C ASP A 327 -2.07 18.54 -18.22
N GLY A 328 -2.41 17.52 -17.43
CA GLY A 328 -3.54 16.63 -17.67
C GLY A 328 -3.30 15.53 -18.70
N ARG A 329 -2.07 15.35 -19.20
CA ARG A 329 -1.69 14.17 -19.99
C ARG A 329 -1.72 12.89 -19.17
N ILE A 330 -1.51 12.98 -17.85
CA ILE A 330 -1.78 11.93 -16.86
C ILE A 330 -2.88 12.47 -15.93
N PRO A 331 -4.11 11.92 -15.95
CA PRO A 331 -5.26 12.57 -15.31
C PRO A 331 -5.30 12.35 -13.79
N ASP A 332 -4.83 11.19 -13.32
CA ASP A 332 -4.83 10.83 -11.90
C ASP A 332 -3.44 11.04 -11.28
N THR A 333 -3.37 11.03 -9.95
CA THR A 333 -2.09 11.09 -9.24
C THR A 333 -1.15 9.97 -9.76
N PRO A 334 0.06 10.30 -10.23
CA PRO A 334 0.98 9.33 -10.82
C PRO A 334 1.45 8.32 -9.77
N TYR A 335 1.56 7.06 -10.16
CA TYR A 335 2.28 6.04 -9.40
C TYR A 335 3.67 5.88 -10.00
N ILE A 336 4.73 6.15 -9.24
CA ILE A 336 6.09 6.27 -9.77
C ILE A 336 6.99 5.13 -9.29
N GLN A 337 7.55 4.37 -10.21
CA GLN A 337 8.51 3.30 -9.95
C GLN A 337 9.94 3.78 -10.17
N PHE A 338 10.77 3.75 -9.13
CA PHE A 338 12.21 3.98 -9.23
C PHE A 338 12.92 2.71 -9.70
N VAL A 339 13.41 2.70 -10.94
CA VAL A 339 14.12 1.52 -11.48
C VAL A 339 15.63 1.70 -11.33
N MET A 340 16.26 0.84 -10.54
CA MET A 340 17.68 0.94 -10.17
C MET A 340 18.45 -0.36 -10.43
N GLY A 341 19.69 -0.24 -10.89
CA GLY A 341 20.60 -1.37 -11.12
C GLY A 341 20.64 -1.91 -12.54
N VAL A 342 19.88 -1.32 -13.48
CA VAL A 342 20.05 -1.65 -14.91
C VAL A 342 21.42 -1.16 -15.36
N LYS A 343 22.25 -2.04 -15.94
CA LYS A 343 23.56 -1.66 -16.47
C LYS A 343 23.42 -0.53 -17.50
N ASN A 344 24.24 0.52 -17.33
CA ASN A 344 24.27 1.78 -18.09
C ASN A 344 23.10 2.76 -17.81
N ALA A 345 22.19 2.46 -16.88
CA ALA A 345 21.18 3.41 -16.37
C ALA A 345 21.51 3.82 -14.93
N MET A 346 20.50 4.17 -14.11
CA MET A 346 20.68 4.49 -12.69
C MET A 346 21.16 3.26 -11.89
N PRO A 347 22.33 3.30 -11.22
CA PRO A 347 22.78 2.22 -10.34
C PRO A 347 21.93 2.11 -9.07
N VAL A 348 22.12 1.03 -8.30
CA VAL A 348 21.56 0.92 -6.94
C VAL A 348 22.39 1.80 -6.01
N ASP A 349 21.88 2.99 -5.71
CA ASP A 349 22.56 4.04 -4.93
C ASP A 349 21.58 4.64 -3.91
N LYS A 350 21.90 4.54 -2.61
CA LYS A 350 21.01 4.98 -1.54
C LYS A 350 20.79 6.50 -1.50
N PRO A 351 21.84 7.35 -1.62
CA PRO A 351 21.66 8.79 -1.73
C PRO A 351 20.71 9.21 -2.87
N VAL A 352 20.84 8.60 -4.06
CA VAL A 352 19.91 8.90 -5.17
C VAL A 352 18.50 8.39 -4.88
N PHE A 353 18.34 7.20 -4.29
CA PHE A 353 17.04 6.69 -3.86
C PHE A 353 16.35 7.67 -2.90
N ASP A 354 17.07 8.17 -1.89
CA ASP A 354 16.54 9.14 -0.93
C ASP A 354 16.16 10.46 -1.60
N PHE A 355 16.98 10.92 -2.54
CA PHE A 355 16.66 12.09 -3.36
C PHE A 355 15.39 11.90 -4.21
N TYR A 356 15.15 10.70 -4.75
CA TYR A 356 13.91 10.40 -5.48
C TYR A 356 12.69 10.43 -4.56
N VAL A 357 12.78 9.83 -3.38
CA VAL A 357 11.72 9.86 -2.37
C VAL A 357 11.40 11.30 -1.96
N GLU A 358 12.41 12.11 -1.64
CA GLU A 358 12.23 13.52 -1.30
C GLU A 358 11.60 14.31 -2.46
N THR A 359 12.04 14.03 -3.70
CA THR A 359 11.53 14.71 -4.89
C THR A 359 10.06 14.39 -5.14
N VAL A 360 9.64 13.12 -5.03
CA VAL A 360 8.22 12.74 -5.14
C VAL A 360 7.41 13.41 -4.02
N LYS A 361 7.83 13.28 -2.76
CA LYS A 361 7.16 13.91 -1.60
C LYS A 361 6.98 15.43 -1.79
N ARG A 362 7.99 16.12 -2.33
CA ARG A 362 7.96 17.57 -2.56
C ARG A 362 7.10 17.99 -3.74
N LEU A 363 7.06 17.20 -4.82
CA LEU A 363 6.41 17.59 -6.06
C LEU A 363 4.95 17.12 -6.16
N VAL A 364 4.64 15.93 -5.60
CA VAL A 364 3.33 15.29 -5.60
C VAL A 364 3.15 14.51 -4.29
N PRO A 365 2.86 15.18 -3.16
CA PRO A 365 2.89 14.56 -1.82
C PRO A 365 1.90 13.40 -1.65
N ASP A 366 0.81 13.39 -2.41
CA ASP A 366 -0.21 12.33 -2.38
C ASP A 366 0.11 11.17 -3.36
N ALA A 367 1.23 11.25 -4.09
CA ALA A 367 1.61 10.19 -5.02
C ALA A 367 2.13 8.95 -4.28
N GLU A 368 1.61 7.81 -4.70
CA GLU A 368 2.20 6.53 -4.40
C GLU A 368 3.51 6.35 -5.18
N TRP A 369 4.45 5.60 -4.63
CA TRP A 369 5.69 5.24 -5.30
C TRP A 369 6.18 3.86 -4.89
N CYS A 370 6.83 3.17 -5.82
CA CYS A 370 7.56 1.93 -5.59
C CYS A 370 9.00 2.04 -6.05
N ALA A 371 9.80 1.03 -5.73
CA ALA A 371 11.15 0.90 -6.29
C ALA A 371 11.44 -0.55 -6.66
N ALA A 372 12.19 -0.70 -7.75
CA ALA A 372 12.56 -1.96 -8.36
C ALA A 372 14.09 -2.02 -8.51
N GLY A 373 14.70 -3.02 -7.88
CA GLY A 373 16.13 -3.31 -8.01
C GLY A 373 16.37 -4.45 -8.98
N ILE A 374 17.40 -4.33 -9.83
CA ILE A 374 17.75 -5.37 -10.81
C ILE A 374 18.83 -6.31 -10.27
N GLY A 375 18.63 -7.61 -10.50
CA GLY A 375 19.54 -8.69 -10.11
C GLY A 375 19.84 -8.66 -8.60
N PRO A 376 21.12 -8.60 -8.19
CA PRO A 376 21.47 -8.55 -6.76
C PRO A 376 20.95 -7.29 -6.05
N GLY A 377 20.56 -6.25 -6.81
CA GLY A 377 19.95 -5.04 -6.28
C GLY A 377 18.51 -5.21 -5.79
N GLN A 378 17.80 -6.26 -6.21
CA GLN A 378 16.37 -6.44 -5.93
C GLN A 378 16.06 -6.38 -4.44
N ILE A 379 16.70 -7.26 -3.64
CA ILE A 379 16.46 -7.31 -2.19
C ILE A 379 16.84 -6.00 -1.50
N THR A 380 17.95 -5.38 -1.91
CA THR A 380 18.42 -4.12 -1.33
C THR A 380 17.42 -3.00 -1.55
N VAL A 381 16.90 -2.86 -2.77
CA VAL A 381 15.92 -1.83 -3.11
C VAL A 381 14.56 -2.14 -2.48
N ASN A 382 14.17 -3.41 -2.34
CA ASN A 382 12.98 -3.80 -1.60
C ASN A 382 13.07 -3.37 -0.13
N GLU A 383 14.19 -3.65 0.55
CA GLU A 383 14.42 -3.20 1.94
C GLU A 383 14.29 -1.69 2.06
N TRP A 384 14.93 -0.92 1.16
CA TRP A 384 14.85 0.54 1.19
C TRP A 384 13.44 1.06 0.94
N SER A 385 12.71 0.48 0.00
CA SER A 385 11.34 0.89 -0.33
C SER A 385 10.38 0.61 0.82
N VAL A 386 10.45 -0.60 1.39
CA VAL A 386 9.63 -0.96 2.54
C VAL A 386 9.95 -0.08 3.74
N ALA A 387 11.24 0.11 4.07
CA ALA A 387 11.63 0.98 5.16
C ALA A 387 11.15 2.43 4.94
N ALA A 388 11.33 3.01 3.76
CA ALA A 388 10.99 4.42 3.53
C ALA A 388 9.49 4.70 3.29
N GLY A 389 8.61 3.72 3.50
CA GLY A 389 7.16 3.88 3.38
C GLY A 389 6.59 3.77 1.95
N GLY A 390 7.39 3.31 0.99
CA GLY A 390 6.98 3.05 -0.40
C GLY A 390 6.41 1.65 -0.62
N HIS A 391 6.40 1.23 -1.87
CA HIS A 391 5.92 -0.08 -2.33
C HIS A 391 7.03 -0.87 -3.02
N ALA A 392 6.91 -2.19 -3.10
CA ALA A 392 7.99 -3.05 -3.57
C ALA A 392 7.62 -3.75 -4.89
N ARG A 393 8.62 -3.89 -5.77
CA ARG A 393 8.54 -4.77 -6.95
C ARG A 393 9.59 -5.87 -6.85
N THR A 394 9.19 -7.09 -7.18
CA THR A 394 10.07 -8.28 -7.24
C THR A 394 9.64 -9.20 -8.37
N GLY A 395 10.35 -10.30 -8.58
CA GLY A 395 10.03 -11.30 -9.61
C GLY A 395 11.19 -11.63 -10.54
N LEU A 396 10.98 -12.68 -11.33
CA LEU A 396 11.99 -13.28 -12.22
C LEU A 396 12.36 -12.38 -13.39
N GLU A 397 11.51 -11.41 -13.74
CA GLU A 397 11.85 -10.36 -14.71
C GLU A 397 13.11 -9.60 -14.30
N ASP A 398 13.18 -9.22 -13.02
CA ASP A 398 14.21 -8.33 -12.51
C ASP A 398 15.40 -9.11 -11.94
N ASN A 399 15.16 -10.29 -11.37
CA ASN A 399 16.18 -11.12 -10.73
C ASN A 399 15.79 -12.60 -10.72
N VAL A 400 16.68 -13.46 -11.22
CA VAL A 400 16.44 -14.90 -11.34
C VAL A 400 17.03 -15.73 -10.17
N ARG A 401 17.55 -15.10 -9.11
CA ARG A 401 18.30 -15.75 -8.03
C ARG A 401 17.85 -15.35 -6.62
N LEU A 402 17.97 -16.24 -5.64
CA LEU A 402 17.79 -15.89 -4.22
C LEU A 402 19.05 -15.26 -3.62
N ASP A 403 20.20 -15.82 -3.99
CA ASP A 403 21.52 -15.40 -3.56
C ASP A 403 22.53 -15.56 -4.72
N LYS A 404 23.82 -15.47 -4.43
CA LYS A 404 24.86 -15.55 -5.46
C LYS A 404 24.81 -16.88 -6.24
N ASP A 405 24.49 -17.98 -5.57
CA ASP A 405 24.68 -19.33 -6.09
C ASP A 405 23.33 -20.04 -6.36
N THR A 406 22.27 -19.67 -5.66
CA THR A 406 20.94 -20.30 -5.73
C THR A 406 19.99 -19.58 -6.70
N LEU A 407 19.44 -20.31 -7.68
CA LEU A 407 18.34 -19.83 -8.53
C LEU A 407 17.04 -19.71 -7.73
N ALA A 408 16.22 -18.70 -8.04
CA ALA A 408 14.90 -18.57 -7.44
C ALA A 408 13.96 -19.67 -7.96
N PRO A 409 13.33 -20.48 -7.10
CA PRO A 409 12.53 -21.61 -7.56
C PRO A 409 11.18 -21.20 -8.14
N SER A 410 10.67 -20.00 -7.82
CA SER A 410 9.45 -19.42 -8.40
C SER A 410 9.40 -17.90 -8.18
N ASN A 411 8.47 -17.22 -8.85
CA ASN A 411 8.14 -15.83 -8.54
C ASN A 411 7.61 -15.68 -7.11
N ALA A 412 6.81 -16.63 -6.61
CA ALA A 412 6.29 -16.60 -5.25
C ALA A 412 7.40 -16.65 -4.19
N ALA A 413 8.48 -17.40 -4.42
CA ALA A 413 9.64 -17.38 -3.53
C ALA A 413 10.28 -15.98 -3.41
N LEU A 414 10.29 -15.21 -4.50
CA LEU A 414 10.76 -13.83 -4.49
C LEU A 414 9.77 -12.87 -3.81
N VAL A 415 8.47 -13.12 -3.94
CA VAL A 415 7.41 -12.39 -3.20
C VAL A 415 7.53 -12.63 -1.70
N ARG A 416 7.69 -13.88 -1.25
CA ARG A 416 7.85 -14.22 0.18
C ARG A 416 9.03 -13.47 0.82
N ARG A 417 10.14 -13.27 0.11
CA ARG A 417 11.25 -12.43 0.62
C ARG A 417 10.81 -11.00 0.92
N VAL A 418 9.92 -10.42 0.10
CA VAL A 418 9.39 -9.08 0.33
C VAL A 418 8.39 -9.08 1.47
N VAL A 419 7.59 -10.14 1.62
CA VAL A 419 6.73 -10.34 2.81
C VAL A 419 7.57 -10.37 4.09
N ASP A 420 8.67 -11.15 4.12
CA ASP A 420 9.58 -11.20 5.27
C ASP A 420 10.21 -9.82 5.57
N ILE A 421 10.48 -9.01 4.54
CA ILE A 421 10.93 -7.61 4.72
C ILE A 421 9.80 -6.79 5.35
N CYS A 422 8.57 -6.90 4.85
CA CYS A 422 7.40 -6.20 5.39
C CYS A 422 7.19 -6.55 6.87
N GLU A 423 7.27 -7.83 7.24
CA GLU A 423 7.20 -8.28 8.63
C GLU A 423 8.31 -7.69 9.50
N ARG A 424 9.56 -7.71 9.05
CA ARG A 424 10.69 -7.12 9.80
C ARG A 424 10.59 -5.61 10.01
N HIS A 425 9.88 -4.92 9.12
CA HIS A 425 9.61 -3.48 9.22
C HIS A 425 8.23 -3.16 9.79
N GLU A 426 7.52 -4.17 10.31
CA GLU A 426 6.19 -4.01 10.94
C GLU A 426 5.18 -3.31 10.01
N ARG A 427 5.33 -3.52 8.69
CA ARG A 427 4.43 -3.00 7.67
C ARG A 427 3.56 -4.13 7.14
N PRO A 428 2.22 -4.05 7.23
CA PRO A 428 1.36 -5.07 6.68
C PRO A 428 1.48 -5.14 5.15
N VAL A 429 1.39 -6.34 4.59
CA VAL A 429 1.31 -6.54 3.14
C VAL A 429 -0.08 -6.11 2.67
N ALA A 430 -0.14 -5.27 1.64
CA ALA A 430 -1.41 -4.75 1.13
C ALA A 430 -2.21 -5.86 0.44
N THR A 431 -3.47 -6.04 0.84
CA THR A 431 -4.42 -6.85 0.07
C THR A 431 -4.69 -6.20 -1.29
N TRP A 432 -5.24 -6.95 -2.24
CA TRP A 432 -5.58 -6.39 -3.54
C TRP A 432 -6.65 -5.28 -3.45
N GLN A 433 -7.56 -5.35 -2.47
CA GLN A 433 -8.54 -4.29 -2.20
C GLN A 433 -7.83 -2.99 -1.78
N GLN A 434 -6.89 -3.10 -0.82
CA GLN A 434 -6.10 -1.98 -0.35
C GLN A 434 -5.25 -1.40 -1.49
N ALA A 435 -4.59 -2.25 -2.29
CA ALA A 435 -3.80 -1.81 -3.43
C ALA A 435 -4.65 -1.04 -4.46
N ARG A 436 -5.83 -1.56 -4.83
CA ARG A 436 -6.76 -0.86 -5.74
C ARG A 436 -7.16 0.50 -5.19
N GLN A 437 -7.50 0.56 -3.90
CA GLN A 437 -7.91 1.81 -3.26
C GLN A 437 -6.77 2.83 -3.19
N MET A 438 -5.59 2.43 -2.73
CA MET A 438 -4.41 3.30 -2.61
C MET A 438 -4.00 3.88 -3.96
N LEU A 439 -4.15 3.08 -5.02
CA LEU A 439 -3.84 3.52 -6.38
C LEU A 439 -4.99 4.25 -7.08
N GLY A 440 -6.17 4.37 -6.45
CA GLY A 440 -7.35 4.99 -7.06
C GLY A 440 -7.91 4.21 -8.24
N LEU A 441 -7.76 2.88 -8.24
CA LEU A 441 -8.27 1.99 -9.27
C LEU A 441 -9.74 1.64 -9.03
N ARG A 442 -10.41 1.25 -10.11
CA ARG A 442 -11.78 0.71 -10.05
C ARG A 442 -11.80 -0.56 -9.20
N GLN A 443 -12.88 -0.74 -8.43
CA GLN A 443 -13.13 -2.01 -7.74
C GLN A 443 -13.29 -3.13 -8.75
N ALA A 444 -12.80 -4.32 -8.42
CA ALA A 444 -12.98 -5.50 -9.25
C ALA A 444 -14.47 -5.85 -9.32
N ALA A 445 -14.93 -6.25 -10.51
CA ALA A 445 -16.32 -6.59 -10.79
C ALA A 445 -16.76 -7.91 -10.16
#